data_AF-A0AAW0BFX4-F1
#
_entry.id   AF-A0AAW0BFX4-F1
#
_cell.length_a   1.000
_cell.length_b   1.000
_cell.length_c   1.000
_cell.angle_alpha   90.00
_cell.angle_beta   90.00
_cell.angle_gamma   90.00
#
_symmetry.space_group_name_H-M   'P 1'
#
loop_
_entity.id
_entity.type
_entity.pdbx_description
1 polymer ?
#
loop_
_entity_poly.entity_id
_entity_poly.type
_entity_poly.pdbx_seq_one_letter_code
_entity_poly.pdbx_strand_id
1 'polypeptide(L)'
;MPKPAPWSPKPAVAKLPLAVRKDIRDNFESKKEDFETRIKELTGTDSFTININAAEVWAYAEDGNTSAGTCFSGYVEGFISALKNFMTKYDDNGKSFFNEAVTQSELTLAVNPNGDKGETINSAVKDGVYQILFRHDRLGYNQNWLDDTMLPAIESAPREGFSLSAKNSIENEYEAEIDELQEEINKLCGDKFTLDPNFEEIYKTLSAAGEKVGDNNWQARIGATVLNYFKGLKYQLEYQGFKEDEMLQEGLQEIVETKTFKVRVVPKTKSTTETVVEDGVVYLQCAADRWSYNANDMGEGLLKLL
;
A
#
# COMPACT_ATOMS: atom_id res chain seq x y z
N MET A 1 -23.79 -33.93 7.52
CA MET A 1 -22.57 -33.78 8.34
C MET A 1 -22.84 -32.76 9.44
N PRO A 2 -22.48 -33.01 10.70
CA PRO A 2 -22.60 -32.01 11.76
C PRO A 2 -21.77 -30.77 11.41
N LYS A 3 -22.29 -29.58 11.68
CA LYS A 3 -21.53 -28.34 11.53
C LYS A 3 -20.38 -28.36 12.55
N PRO A 4 -19.12 -28.06 12.17
CA PRO A 4 -18.03 -27.96 13.12
C PRO A 4 -18.39 -27.00 14.25
N ALA A 5 -17.98 -27.33 15.47
CA ALA A 5 -18.13 -26.40 16.59
C ALA A 5 -17.40 -25.08 16.26
N PRO A 6 -17.94 -23.92 16.65
CA PRO A 6 -17.23 -22.65 16.51
C PRO A 6 -15.90 -22.73 17.27
N TRP A 7 -14.82 -22.29 16.62
CA TRP A 7 -13.52 -22.18 17.27
C TRP A 7 -13.56 -21.17 18.41
N SER A 8 -12.88 -21.48 19.51
CA SER A 8 -12.71 -20.59 20.66
C SER A 8 -11.25 -20.62 21.14
N PRO A 9 -10.67 -19.47 21.54
CA PRO A 9 -9.32 -19.44 22.10
C PRO A 9 -9.18 -20.36 23.32
N LYS A 10 -8.02 -21.02 23.44
CA LYS A 10 -7.62 -21.73 24.66
C LYS A 10 -7.39 -20.73 25.81
N PRO A 11 -7.73 -21.11 27.06
CA PRO A 11 -7.39 -20.30 28.23
C PRO A 11 -5.86 -20.28 28.43
N ALA A 12 -5.37 -19.22 29.06
CA ALA A 12 -3.97 -19.10 29.45
C ALA A 12 -3.54 -20.26 30.37
N VAL A 13 -2.29 -20.70 30.24
CA VAL A 13 -1.71 -21.70 31.12
C VAL A 13 -1.55 -21.12 32.53
N ALA A 14 -2.20 -21.73 33.52
CA ALA A 14 -2.17 -21.24 34.91
C ALA A 14 -0.74 -21.11 35.47
N LYS A 15 0.18 -21.99 35.04
CA LYS A 15 1.59 -21.94 35.43
C LYS A 15 2.48 -22.60 34.37
N LEU A 16 3.43 -21.84 33.83
CA LEU A 16 4.40 -22.38 32.88
C LEU A 16 5.39 -23.35 33.58
N PRO A 17 5.71 -24.50 32.95
CA PRO A 17 6.74 -25.42 33.43
C PRO A 17 8.08 -24.72 33.68
N LEU A 18 8.89 -25.25 34.61
CA LEU A 18 10.19 -24.66 34.93
C LEU A 18 11.13 -24.60 33.72
N ALA A 19 11.15 -25.65 32.90
CA ALA A 19 11.96 -25.70 31.68
C ALA A 19 11.57 -24.59 30.69
N VAL A 20 10.26 -24.38 30.49
CA VAL A 20 9.72 -23.29 29.65
C VAL A 20 10.10 -21.92 30.20
N ARG A 21 9.93 -21.68 31.50
CA ARG A 21 10.31 -20.39 32.12
C ARG A 21 11.81 -20.12 32.04
N LYS A 22 12.63 -21.17 32.17
CA LYS A 22 14.08 -21.07 32.00
C LYS A 22 14.41 -20.69 30.55
N ASP A 23 13.78 -21.34 29.57
CA ASP A 23 14.01 -21.04 28.16
C ASP A 23 13.60 -19.61 27.80
N ILE A 24 12.46 -19.11 28.31
CA ILE A 24 12.03 -17.71 28.14
C ILE A 24 13.10 -16.75 28.69
N ARG A 25 13.58 -16.98 29.91
CA ARG A 25 14.63 -16.15 30.50
C ARG A 25 15.91 -16.16 29.65
N ASP A 26 16.36 -17.35 29.26
CA ASP A 26 17.67 -17.53 28.63
C ASP A 26 17.68 -17.09 27.16
N ASN A 27 16.57 -17.27 26.44
CA ASN A 27 16.52 -17.11 24.99
C ASN A 27 15.65 -15.94 24.49
N PHE A 28 14.81 -15.35 25.34
CA PHE A 28 13.97 -14.20 24.99
C PHE A 28 14.24 -12.97 25.87
N GLU A 29 14.06 -13.07 27.18
CA GLU A 29 14.24 -11.91 28.09
C GLU A 29 15.67 -11.37 28.05
N SER A 30 16.66 -12.25 27.91
CA SER A 30 18.08 -11.87 27.77
C SER A 30 18.40 -11.06 26.49
N LYS A 31 17.52 -11.09 25.48
CA LYS A 31 17.68 -10.42 24.18
C LYS A 31 16.67 -9.28 23.98
N LYS A 32 15.70 -9.15 24.87
CA LYS A 32 14.57 -8.24 24.72
C LYS A 32 15.00 -6.78 24.51
N GLU A 33 15.99 -6.33 25.27
CA GLU A 33 16.54 -4.97 25.17
C GLU A 33 17.22 -4.71 23.81
N ASP A 34 17.93 -5.71 23.26
CA ASP A 34 18.52 -5.62 21.91
C ASP A 34 17.43 -5.51 20.85
N PHE A 35 16.38 -6.33 20.95
CA PHE A 35 15.25 -6.26 20.03
C PHE A 35 14.53 -4.92 20.08
N GLU A 36 14.21 -4.42 21.28
CA GLU A 36 13.57 -3.12 21.46
C GLU A 36 14.45 -1.98 20.91
N THR A 37 15.77 -2.08 21.08
CA THR A 37 16.72 -1.11 20.51
C THR A 37 16.69 -1.12 18.99
N ARG A 38 16.78 -2.29 18.36
CA ARG A 38 16.72 -2.42 16.90
C ARG A 38 15.40 -1.89 16.32
N ILE A 39 14.28 -2.10 17.02
CA ILE A 39 12.98 -1.58 16.59
C ILE A 39 12.93 -0.05 16.70
N LYS A 40 13.43 0.53 17.81
CA LYS A 40 13.52 1.98 17.97
C LYS A 40 14.38 2.63 16.88
N GLU A 41 15.52 2.03 16.55
CA GLU A 41 16.40 2.51 15.48
C GLU A 41 15.70 2.52 14.12
N LEU A 42 14.93 1.47 13.80
CA LEU A 42 14.19 1.38 12.54
C LEU A 42 13.01 2.36 12.48
N THR A 43 12.29 2.53 13.59
CA THR A 43 11.07 3.36 13.65
C THR A 43 11.34 4.83 13.94
N GLY A 44 12.53 5.16 14.46
CA GLY A 44 12.88 6.48 14.96
C GLY A 44 12.14 6.87 16.25
N THR A 45 11.58 5.91 16.99
CA THR A 45 10.83 6.15 18.23
C THR A 45 11.75 6.16 19.45
N ASP A 46 11.40 6.94 20.48
CA ASP A 46 12.17 7.03 21.73
C ASP A 46 12.01 5.77 22.61
N SER A 47 10.89 5.08 22.48
CA SER A 47 10.56 3.88 23.24
C SER A 47 9.77 2.90 22.39
N PHE A 48 10.07 1.61 22.55
CA PHE A 48 9.28 0.54 21.99
C PHE A 48 9.28 -0.64 22.97
N THR A 49 8.12 -1.25 23.20
CA THR A 49 7.95 -2.34 24.18
C THR A 49 7.52 -3.63 23.49
N ILE A 50 8.17 -4.75 23.84
CA ILE A 50 7.70 -6.07 23.42
C ILE A 50 6.93 -6.71 24.59
N ASN A 51 5.64 -6.96 24.40
CA ASN A 51 4.73 -7.44 25.43
C ASN A 51 4.08 -8.77 25.02
N ILE A 52 4.83 -9.87 25.15
CA ILE A 52 4.32 -11.20 24.84
C ILE A 52 3.80 -11.85 26.12
N ASN A 53 2.49 -12.12 26.17
CA ASN A 53 1.90 -12.91 27.25
C ASN A 53 2.22 -14.40 27.06
N ALA A 54 3.32 -14.84 27.68
CA ALA A 54 3.81 -16.21 27.56
C ALA A 54 2.77 -17.26 27.99
N ALA A 55 1.94 -16.98 29.00
CA ALA A 55 0.93 -17.93 29.47
C ALA A 55 -0.21 -18.14 28.46
N GLU A 56 -0.60 -17.09 27.75
CA GLU A 56 -1.61 -17.14 26.69
C GLU A 56 -1.07 -17.80 25.43
N VAL A 57 0.12 -17.39 24.98
CA VAL A 57 0.73 -17.92 23.76
C VAL A 57 1.10 -19.40 23.93
N TRP A 58 1.71 -19.77 25.06
CA TRP A 58 2.19 -21.14 25.28
C TRP A 58 1.06 -22.16 25.55
N ALA A 59 -0.20 -21.72 25.67
CA ALA A 59 -1.35 -22.63 25.68
C ALA A 59 -1.51 -23.41 24.35
N TYR A 60 -0.88 -22.94 23.27
CA TYR A 60 -0.93 -23.52 21.93
C TYR A 60 0.31 -24.32 21.56
N ALA A 61 1.29 -24.46 22.46
CA ALA A 61 2.47 -25.28 22.19
C ALA A 61 2.13 -26.77 22.14
N GLU A 62 2.93 -27.52 21.37
CA GLU A 62 2.87 -28.98 21.37
C GLU A 62 3.31 -29.56 22.73
N ASP A 63 2.71 -30.68 23.11
CA ASP A 63 3.01 -31.34 24.37
C ASP A 63 4.49 -31.71 24.48
N GLY A 64 5.11 -31.34 25.60
CA GLY A 64 6.52 -31.59 25.85
C GLY A 64 7.49 -30.58 25.22
N ASN A 65 7.01 -29.62 24.42
CA ASN A 65 7.86 -28.54 23.92
C ASN A 65 8.25 -27.58 25.06
N THR A 66 9.55 -27.28 25.15
CA THR A 66 10.11 -26.37 26.18
C THR A 66 10.72 -25.09 25.61
N SER A 67 10.73 -24.91 24.29
CA SER A 67 11.48 -23.89 23.57
C SER A 67 10.70 -22.57 23.35
N ALA A 68 10.03 -22.08 24.41
CA ALA A 68 9.19 -20.90 24.32
C ALA A 68 9.95 -19.60 24.08
N GLY A 69 11.07 -19.39 24.76
CA GLY A 69 11.93 -18.24 24.55
C GLY A 69 12.52 -18.23 23.15
N THR A 70 13.00 -19.39 22.66
CA THR A 70 13.47 -19.50 21.27
C THR A 70 12.35 -19.17 20.28
N CYS A 71 11.13 -19.68 20.51
CA CYS A 71 9.98 -19.39 19.68
C CYS A 71 9.65 -17.88 19.68
N PHE A 72 9.54 -17.23 20.84
CA PHE A 72 9.20 -15.80 20.90
C PHE A 72 10.26 -14.94 20.23
N SER A 73 11.54 -15.23 20.43
CA SER A 73 12.64 -14.56 19.73
C SER A 73 12.56 -14.74 18.22
N GLY A 74 12.15 -15.91 17.72
CA GLY A 74 11.94 -16.13 16.29
C GLY A 74 10.87 -15.23 15.67
N TYR A 75 9.77 -14.97 16.38
CA TYR A 75 8.73 -14.04 15.92
C TYR A 75 9.21 -12.59 15.93
N VAL A 76 9.92 -12.18 16.99
CA VAL A 76 10.44 -10.81 17.07
C VAL A 76 11.51 -10.56 16.00
N GLU A 77 12.40 -11.51 15.77
CA GLU A 77 13.40 -11.40 14.69
C GLU A 77 12.74 -11.34 13.31
N GLY A 78 11.71 -12.15 13.07
CA GLY A 78 10.92 -12.09 11.85
C GLY A 78 10.25 -10.73 11.66
N PHE A 79 9.70 -10.15 12.73
CA PHE A 79 9.12 -8.81 12.70
C PHE A 79 10.18 -7.75 12.40
N ILE A 80 11.35 -7.80 13.04
CA ILE A 80 12.44 -6.83 12.78
C ILE A 80 12.89 -6.92 11.32
N SER A 81 13.01 -8.13 10.77
CA SER A 81 13.35 -8.33 9.35
C SER A 81 12.31 -7.69 8.43
N ALA A 82 11.02 -7.95 8.69
CA ALA A 82 9.94 -7.39 7.89
C ALA A 82 9.86 -5.86 8.01
N LEU A 83 10.06 -5.34 9.23
CA LEU A 83 10.08 -3.91 9.49
C LEU A 83 11.22 -3.24 8.73
N LYS A 84 12.41 -3.84 8.72
CA LYS A 84 13.54 -3.31 7.94
C LYS A 84 13.24 -3.27 6.44
N ASN A 85 12.63 -4.32 5.89
CA ASN A 85 12.24 -4.35 4.48
C ASN A 85 11.18 -3.28 4.18
N PHE A 86 10.20 -3.13 5.06
CA PHE A 86 9.16 -2.11 4.96
C PHE A 86 9.74 -0.68 4.97
N MET A 87 10.63 -0.38 5.92
CA MET A 87 11.32 0.92 6.00
C MET A 87 12.22 1.16 4.80
N THR A 88 12.89 0.13 4.28
CA THR A 88 13.72 0.26 3.06
C THR A 88 12.87 0.57 1.83
N LYS A 89 11.68 -0.03 1.75
CA LYS A 89 10.78 0.11 0.60
C LYS A 89 10.08 1.47 0.56
N TYR A 90 9.68 1.98 1.72
CA TYR A 90 8.81 3.17 1.82
C TYR A 90 9.50 4.37 2.49
N ASP A 91 10.75 4.23 2.90
CA ASP A 91 11.59 5.25 3.53
C ASP A 91 10.86 6.04 4.65
N ASP A 92 10.94 7.37 4.62
CA ASP A 92 10.34 8.24 5.65
C ASP A 92 8.81 8.14 5.69
N ASN A 93 8.16 7.93 4.54
CA ASN A 93 6.73 7.65 4.49
C ASN A 93 6.38 6.35 5.22
N GLY A 94 7.21 5.31 5.08
CA GLY A 94 7.08 4.06 5.83
C GLY A 94 7.12 4.31 7.34
N LYS A 95 8.11 5.07 7.81
CA LYS A 95 8.24 5.40 9.25
C LYS A 95 7.02 6.16 9.77
N SER A 96 6.57 7.19 9.05
CA SER A 96 5.39 7.98 9.42
C SER A 96 4.13 7.12 9.50
N PHE A 97 3.86 6.30 8.47
CA PHE A 97 2.67 5.43 8.46
C PHE A 97 2.71 4.38 9.57
N PHE A 98 3.87 3.77 9.82
CA PHE A 98 4.03 2.80 10.89
C PHE A 98 3.72 3.44 12.25
N ASN A 99 4.31 4.61 12.54
CA ASN A 99 4.16 5.28 13.83
C ASN A 99 2.74 5.86 14.04
N GLU A 100 2.08 6.29 12.96
CA GLU A 100 0.66 6.71 13.00
C GLU A 100 -0.28 5.54 13.32
N ALA A 101 0.03 4.34 12.81
CA ALA A 101 -0.76 3.14 13.09
C ALA A 101 -0.45 2.55 14.48
N VAL A 102 0.83 2.42 14.83
CA VAL A 102 1.32 1.76 16.05
C VAL A 102 1.58 2.79 17.15
N THR A 103 0.53 3.51 17.55
CA THR A 103 0.61 4.65 18.48
C THR A 103 1.07 4.29 19.89
N GLN A 104 0.99 3.02 20.29
CA GLN A 104 1.47 2.57 21.61
C GLN A 104 2.95 2.17 21.58
N SER A 105 3.60 2.16 20.41
CA SER A 105 4.97 1.63 20.22
C SER A 105 5.15 0.25 20.89
N GLU A 106 4.17 -0.63 20.68
CA GLU A 106 4.11 -1.94 21.33
C GLU A 106 3.95 -3.06 20.29
N LEU A 107 4.68 -4.16 20.52
CA LEU A 107 4.55 -5.42 19.78
C LEU A 107 4.02 -6.52 20.70
N THR A 108 3.00 -7.23 20.23
CA THR A 108 2.44 -8.41 20.90
C THR A 108 2.43 -9.63 19.97
N LEU A 109 2.32 -10.81 20.56
CA LEU A 109 2.11 -12.07 19.85
C LEU A 109 0.82 -12.71 20.37
N ALA A 110 -0.12 -12.99 19.48
CA ALA A 110 -1.42 -13.51 19.83
C ALA A 110 -1.90 -14.60 18.86
N VAL A 111 -2.84 -15.41 19.30
CA VAL A 111 -3.52 -16.37 18.41
C VAL A 111 -4.42 -15.61 17.44
N ASN A 112 -4.45 -16.05 16.18
CA ASN A 112 -5.34 -15.51 15.17
C ASN A 112 -6.81 -15.78 15.56
N PRO A 113 -7.66 -14.75 15.71
CA PRO A 113 -9.05 -14.91 16.15
C PRO A 113 -9.93 -15.67 15.15
N ASN A 114 -9.47 -15.85 13.90
CA ASN A 114 -10.19 -16.59 12.87
C ASN A 114 -10.04 -18.12 12.99
N GLY A 115 -9.27 -18.62 13.97
CA GLY A 115 -9.13 -20.05 14.22
C GLY A 115 -8.66 -20.83 12.99
N ASP A 116 -9.39 -21.88 12.61
CA ASP A 116 -9.08 -22.72 11.43
C ASP A 116 -9.12 -21.96 10.09
N LYS A 117 -9.83 -20.83 10.03
CA LYS A 117 -9.90 -19.97 8.84
C LYS A 117 -8.81 -18.90 8.82
N GLY A 118 -8.06 -18.77 9.90
CA GLY A 118 -6.93 -17.86 9.96
C GLY A 118 -5.81 -18.30 9.02
N GLU A 119 -5.02 -17.34 8.57
CA GLU A 119 -3.73 -17.61 7.95
C GLU A 119 -2.74 -18.15 8.99
N THR A 120 -1.74 -18.90 8.53
CA THR A 120 -0.77 -19.54 9.43
C THR A 120 0.02 -18.53 10.25
N ILE A 121 0.33 -17.38 9.64
CA ILE A 121 0.89 -16.19 10.25
C ILE A 121 0.25 -14.96 9.57
N ASN A 122 -0.05 -13.93 10.34
CA ASN A 122 -0.59 -12.66 9.86
C ASN A 122 -0.17 -11.54 10.82
N SER A 123 -0.44 -10.30 10.46
CA SER A 123 -0.26 -9.12 11.30
C SER A 123 -1.55 -8.32 11.40
N ALA A 124 -1.72 -7.61 12.51
CA ALA A 124 -2.79 -6.64 12.67
C ALA A 124 -2.31 -5.45 13.51
N VAL A 125 -2.93 -4.30 13.33
CA VAL A 125 -2.84 -3.20 14.28
C VAL A 125 -4.16 -3.13 15.01
N LYS A 126 -4.12 -3.22 16.34
CA LYS A 126 -5.31 -3.16 17.18
C LYS A 126 -5.06 -2.25 18.36
N ASP A 127 -5.92 -1.26 18.54
CA ASP A 127 -5.84 -0.29 19.64
C ASP A 127 -4.45 0.39 19.73
N GLY A 128 -3.81 0.63 18.58
CA GLY A 128 -2.47 1.22 18.48
C GLY A 128 -1.30 0.27 18.75
N VAL A 129 -1.56 -1.03 18.91
CA VAL A 129 -0.55 -2.08 19.16
C VAL A 129 -0.38 -2.94 17.91
N TYR A 130 0.87 -3.20 17.52
CA TYR A 130 1.16 -4.15 16.45
C TYR A 130 1.07 -5.59 17.01
N GLN A 131 0.32 -6.44 16.34
CA GLN A 131 0.11 -7.83 16.75
C GLN A 131 0.62 -8.77 15.66
N ILE A 132 1.53 -9.67 16.02
CA ILE A 132 1.80 -10.87 15.22
C ILE A 132 0.73 -11.90 15.59
N LEU A 133 0.04 -12.43 14.59
CA LEU A 133 -1.06 -13.38 14.74
C LEU A 133 -0.64 -14.75 14.20
N PHE A 134 -0.51 -15.76 15.06
CA PHE A 134 -0.26 -17.14 14.64
C PHE A 134 -1.57 -17.94 14.64
N ARG A 135 -1.75 -18.86 13.68
CA ARG A 135 -2.90 -19.76 13.72
C ARG A 135 -2.79 -20.72 14.90
N HIS A 136 -3.92 -21.06 15.52
CA HIS A 136 -3.96 -21.84 16.77
C HIS A 136 -3.24 -23.21 16.72
N ASP A 137 -3.06 -23.80 15.54
CA ASP A 137 -2.34 -25.06 15.29
C ASP A 137 -0.95 -24.86 14.64
N ARG A 138 -0.40 -23.63 14.66
CA ARG A 138 0.82 -23.23 13.94
C ARG A 138 1.72 -22.30 14.76
N LEU A 139 1.72 -22.40 16.08
CA LEU A 139 2.68 -21.68 16.92
C LEU A 139 4.12 -22.04 16.54
N GLY A 140 4.96 -21.03 16.30
CA GLY A 140 6.36 -21.19 15.89
C GLY A 140 6.57 -21.45 14.40
N TYR A 141 5.50 -21.51 13.60
CA TYR A 141 5.60 -21.73 12.16
C TYR A 141 5.79 -20.41 11.41
N ASN A 142 6.64 -20.40 10.36
CA ASN A 142 6.84 -19.29 9.42
C ASN A 142 7.05 -17.92 10.06
N GLN A 143 7.80 -17.87 11.16
CA GLN A 143 7.97 -16.68 11.99
C GLN A 143 8.55 -15.48 11.23
N ASN A 144 9.22 -15.74 10.11
CA ASN A 144 9.84 -14.77 9.22
C ASN A 144 9.00 -14.38 7.99
N TRP A 145 7.76 -14.85 7.84
CA TRP A 145 6.89 -14.54 6.68
C TRP A 145 5.93 -13.39 6.99
N LEU A 146 6.46 -12.29 7.53
CA LEU A 146 5.67 -11.12 7.94
C LEU A 146 5.67 -9.97 6.91
N ASP A 147 6.56 -10.01 5.90
CA ASP A 147 6.74 -8.97 4.89
C ASP A 147 5.41 -8.59 4.21
N ASP A 148 4.68 -9.57 3.69
CA ASP A 148 3.45 -9.37 2.94
C ASP A 148 2.26 -8.97 3.84
N THR A 149 2.37 -9.17 5.15
CA THR A 149 1.29 -8.94 6.12
C THR A 149 1.40 -7.57 6.79
N MET A 150 2.59 -6.96 6.76
CA MET A 150 2.87 -5.71 7.48
C MET A 150 2.15 -4.50 6.88
N LEU A 151 2.22 -4.30 5.56
CA LEU A 151 1.55 -3.17 4.91
C LEU A 151 0.02 -3.23 5.11
N PRO A 152 -0.67 -4.37 4.84
CA PRO A 152 -2.10 -4.47 5.13
C PRO A 152 -2.46 -4.16 6.59
N ALA A 153 -1.64 -4.61 7.56
CA ALA A 153 -1.87 -4.33 8.96
C ALA A 153 -1.79 -2.83 9.26
N ILE A 154 -0.79 -2.14 8.73
CA ILE A 154 -0.59 -0.69 8.91
C ILE A 154 -1.72 0.10 8.24
N GLU A 155 -2.08 -0.25 7.01
CA GLU A 155 -3.15 0.40 6.23
C GLU A 155 -4.55 0.16 6.79
N SER A 156 -4.72 -0.85 7.65
CA SER A 156 -5.99 -1.09 8.34
C SER A 156 -6.29 -0.06 9.43
N ALA A 157 -5.26 0.68 9.88
CA ALA A 157 -5.44 1.77 10.83
C ALA A 157 -6.19 2.95 10.16
N PRO A 158 -7.21 3.53 10.81
CA PRO A 158 -7.95 4.65 10.24
C PRO A 158 -7.03 5.85 9.95
N ARG A 159 -7.02 6.31 8.70
CA ARG A 159 -6.29 7.51 8.25
C ARG A 159 -7.03 8.23 7.13
N GLU A 160 -6.70 9.51 6.97
CA GLU A 160 -7.14 10.30 5.81
C GLU A 160 -6.03 10.34 4.73
N GLY A 161 -6.44 10.64 3.50
CA GLY A 161 -5.56 10.78 2.34
C GLY A 161 -5.18 9.47 1.65
N PHE A 162 -4.09 9.52 0.88
CA PHE A 162 -3.58 8.38 0.12
C PHE A 162 -3.07 7.25 1.03
N SER A 163 -3.23 6.01 0.56
CA SER A 163 -2.47 4.87 1.07
C SER A 163 -0.98 5.08 0.84
N LEU A 164 -0.14 4.39 1.61
CA LEU A 164 1.30 4.38 1.48
C LEU A 164 1.72 3.88 0.09
N SER A 165 1.02 2.85 -0.41
CA SER A 165 1.25 2.32 -1.76
C SER A 165 0.98 3.37 -2.84
N ALA A 166 -0.06 4.18 -2.68
CA ALA A 166 -0.39 5.27 -3.60
C ALA A 166 0.61 6.41 -3.52
N LYS A 167 0.97 6.87 -2.32
CA LYS A 167 2.03 7.88 -2.14
C LYS A 167 3.33 7.44 -2.80
N ASN A 168 3.76 6.22 -2.50
CA ASN A 168 4.99 5.66 -3.04
C ASN A 168 4.96 5.56 -4.58
N SER A 169 3.82 5.18 -5.17
CA SER A 169 3.66 5.14 -6.62
C SER A 169 3.72 6.55 -7.23
N ILE A 170 3.10 7.54 -6.61
CA ILE A 170 3.14 8.94 -7.07
C ILE A 170 4.59 9.47 -7.03
N GLU A 171 5.25 9.38 -5.89
CA GLU A 171 6.61 9.92 -5.69
C GLU A 171 7.64 9.23 -6.59
N ASN A 172 7.63 7.90 -6.66
CA ASN A 172 8.70 7.17 -7.34
C ASN A 172 8.42 6.91 -8.83
N GLU A 173 7.16 6.90 -9.26
CA GLU A 173 6.81 6.57 -10.65
C GLU A 173 6.33 7.78 -11.43
N TYR A 174 5.61 8.73 -10.82
CA TYR A 174 5.09 9.92 -11.51
C TYR A 174 6.04 11.11 -11.40
N GLU A 175 6.36 11.53 -10.17
CA GLU A 175 7.17 12.73 -9.93
C GLU A 175 8.59 12.61 -10.52
N ALA A 176 9.11 11.39 -10.62
CA ALA A 176 10.41 11.10 -11.20
C ALA A 176 10.52 11.45 -12.70
N GLU A 177 9.42 11.48 -13.45
CA GLU A 177 9.44 11.60 -14.92
C GLU A 177 8.54 12.70 -15.50
N ILE A 178 7.60 13.25 -14.71
CA ILE A 178 6.57 14.14 -15.25
C ILE A 178 7.10 15.45 -15.85
N ASP A 179 8.15 16.04 -15.28
CA ASP A 179 8.68 17.34 -15.73
C ASP A 179 9.24 17.25 -17.15
N GLU A 180 10.02 16.21 -17.44
CA GLU A 180 10.55 15.95 -18.78
C GLU A 180 9.41 15.72 -19.78
N LEU A 181 8.43 14.90 -19.40
CA LEU A 181 7.27 14.61 -20.24
C LEU A 181 6.44 15.88 -20.53
N GLN A 182 6.26 16.76 -19.54
CA GLN A 182 5.55 18.02 -19.73
C GLN A 182 6.28 18.94 -20.70
N GLU A 183 7.61 19.01 -20.64
CA GLU A 183 8.38 19.79 -21.62
C GLU A 183 8.23 19.25 -23.04
N GLU A 184 8.22 17.94 -23.22
CA GLU A 184 7.99 17.31 -24.52
C GLU A 184 6.60 17.60 -25.07
N ILE A 185 5.56 17.46 -24.24
CA ILE A 185 4.18 17.77 -24.63
C ILE A 185 4.03 19.26 -24.97
N ASN A 186 4.63 20.16 -24.20
CA ASN A 186 4.59 21.61 -24.48
C ASN A 186 5.22 21.96 -25.82
N LYS A 187 6.33 21.30 -26.20
CA LYS A 187 6.95 21.47 -27.53
C LYS A 187 6.01 21.04 -28.65
N LEU A 188 5.25 19.96 -28.45
CA LEU A 188 4.27 19.50 -29.44
C LEU A 188 3.08 20.47 -29.54
N CYS A 189 2.63 21.03 -28.42
CA CYS A 189 1.50 21.95 -28.36
C CYS A 189 1.83 23.38 -28.81
N GLY A 190 3.11 23.72 -28.99
CA GLY A 190 3.55 25.07 -29.36
C GLY A 190 3.45 26.11 -28.23
N ASP A 191 3.04 25.69 -27.02
CA ASP A 191 2.85 26.57 -25.86
C ASP A 191 2.94 25.78 -24.55
N LYS A 192 2.92 26.49 -23.42
CA LYS A 192 2.97 25.92 -22.08
C LYS A 192 1.58 25.47 -21.63
N PHE A 193 1.43 24.16 -21.50
CA PHE A 193 0.30 23.50 -20.86
C PHE A 193 0.72 22.94 -19.50
N THR A 194 -0.28 22.80 -18.63
CA THR A 194 -0.17 22.09 -17.35
C THR A 194 -0.73 20.68 -17.49
N LEU A 195 0.04 19.70 -17.04
CA LEU A 195 -0.42 18.32 -16.85
C LEU A 195 -0.94 18.18 -15.42
N ASP A 196 -2.26 18.21 -15.26
CA ASP A 196 -2.92 18.02 -13.96
C ASP A 196 -3.24 16.52 -13.74
N PRO A 197 -2.49 15.83 -12.86
CA PRO A 197 -2.72 14.41 -12.61
C PRO A 197 -4.01 14.13 -11.85
N ASN A 198 -4.58 15.13 -11.15
CA ASN A 198 -5.84 15.01 -10.43
C ASN A 198 -5.90 13.82 -9.43
N PHE A 199 -4.78 13.54 -8.74
CA PHE A 199 -4.63 12.33 -7.93
C PHE A 199 -5.67 12.18 -6.82
N GLU A 200 -6.03 13.27 -6.12
CA GLU A 200 -7.02 13.28 -5.03
C GLU A 200 -8.39 12.77 -5.51
N GLU A 201 -8.93 13.36 -6.57
CA GLU A 201 -10.21 12.98 -7.17
C GLU A 201 -10.18 11.56 -7.76
N ILE A 202 -9.09 11.18 -8.44
CA ILE A 202 -8.92 9.84 -8.99
C ILE A 202 -8.92 8.82 -7.85
N TYR A 203 -8.08 9.01 -6.83
CA TYR A 203 -7.96 8.10 -5.70
C TYR A 203 -9.30 7.95 -4.98
N LYS A 204 -10.01 9.05 -4.73
CA LYS A 204 -11.36 9.03 -4.14
C LYS A 204 -12.34 8.23 -4.98
N THR A 205 -12.33 8.44 -6.31
CA THR A 205 -13.25 7.77 -7.23
C THR A 205 -12.97 6.26 -7.33
N LEU A 206 -11.71 5.86 -7.44
CA LEU A 206 -11.31 4.46 -7.49
C LEU A 206 -11.54 3.75 -6.15
N SER A 207 -11.25 4.41 -5.03
CA SER A 207 -11.55 3.89 -3.69
C SER A 207 -13.05 3.61 -3.51
N ALA A 208 -13.90 4.53 -3.98
CA ALA A 208 -15.36 4.35 -3.94
C ALA A 208 -15.87 3.25 -4.88
N ALA A 209 -15.15 2.96 -5.97
CA ALA A 209 -15.48 1.90 -6.91
C ALA A 209 -15.15 0.49 -6.36
N GLY A 210 -14.17 0.37 -5.47
CA GLY A 210 -13.79 -0.88 -4.81
C GLY A 210 -13.42 -1.98 -5.81
N GLU A 211 -14.01 -3.17 -5.67
CA GLU A 211 -13.76 -4.34 -6.53
C GLU A 211 -14.15 -4.12 -8.01
N LYS A 212 -14.81 -3.00 -8.35
CA LYS A 212 -15.14 -2.68 -9.75
C LYS A 212 -13.98 -2.05 -10.51
N VAL A 213 -12.89 -1.69 -9.84
CA VAL A 213 -11.70 -1.14 -10.50
C VAL A 213 -11.06 -2.24 -11.35
N GLY A 214 -10.76 -1.94 -12.61
CA GLY A 214 -10.20 -2.92 -13.56
C GLY A 214 -8.81 -3.46 -13.20
N ASP A 215 -8.12 -2.82 -12.24
CA ASP A 215 -6.83 -3.22 -11.68
C ASP A 215 -6.93 -3.38 -10.16
N ASN A 216 -6.79 -4.62 -9.67
CA ASN A 216 -6.82 -4.94 -8.24
C ASN A 216 -5.62 -4.34 -7.45
N ASN A 217 -4.58 -3.89 -8.15
CA ASN A 217 -3.39 -3.28 -7.56
C ASN A 217 -3.28 -1.78 -7.93
N TRP A 218 -4.41 -1.14 -8.24
CA TRP A 218 -4.43 0.25 -8.73
C TRP A 218 -3.74 1.24 -7.79
N GLN A 219 -3.85 1.07 -6.46
CA GLN A 219 -3.20 1.98 -5.50
C GLN A 219 -1.69 1.98 -5.66
N ALA A 220 -1.07 0.80 -5.78
CA ALA A 220 0.38 0.68 -5.94
C ALA A 220 0.88 1.06 -7.34
N ARG A 221 -0.01 1.47 -8.26
CA ARG A 221 0.29 1.81 -9.65
C ARG A 221 -0.34 3.12 -10.10
N ILE A 222 -0.95 3.88 -9.20
CA ILE A 222 -1.72 5.08 -9.57
C ILE A 222 -0.81 6.12 -10.23
N GLY A 223 0.40 6.31 -9.71
CA GLY A 223 1.41 7.21 -10.27
C GLY A 223 1.83 6.77 -11.67
N ALA A 224 2.30 5.53 -11.84
CA ALA A 224 2.65 5.00 -13.15
C ALA A 224 1.48 5.05 -14.15
N THR A 225 0.25 4.77 -13.71
CA THR A 225 -0.92 4.77 -14.60
C THR A 225 -1.22 6.17 -15.12
N VAL A 226 -1.24 7.17 -14.25
CA VAL A 226 -1.46 8.56 -14.64
C VAL A 226 -0.32 9.06 -15.54
N LEU A 227 0.93 8.73 -15.23
CA LEU A 227 2.06 9.04 -16.10
C LEU A 227 1.89 8.41 -17.49
N ASN A 228 1.48 7.14 -17.56
CA ASN A 228 1.24 6.45 -18.82
C ASN A 228 0.10 7.08 -19.64
N TYR A 229 -0.92 7.65 -19.00
CA TYR A 229 -1.94 8.40 -19.71
C TYR A 229 -1.39 9.68 -20.35
N PHE A 230 -0.49 10.40 -19.68
CA PHE A 230 0.19 11.54 -20.31
C PHE A 230 1.19 11.10 -21.39
N LYS A 231 1.89 9.97 -21.22
CA LYS A 231 2.71 9.39 -22.29
C LYS A 231 1.87 9.01 -23.51
N GLY A 232 0.65 8.50 -23.29
CA GLY A 232 -0.34 8.28 -24.32
C GLY A 232 -0.74 9.56 -25.04
N LEU A 233 -1.03 10.64 -24.29
CA LEU A 233 -1.31 11.95 -24.86
C LEU A 233 -0.16 12.43 -25.76
N LYS A 234 1.09 12.36 -25.29
CA LYS A 234 2.26 12.70 -26.09
C LYS A 234 2.29 11.89 -27.39
N TYR A 235 2.14 10.56 -27.30
CA TYR A 235 2.13 9.69 -28.46
C TYR A 235 1.04 10.08 -29.47
N GLN A 236 -0.17 10.41 -29.00
CA GLN A 236 -1.27 10.82 -29.86
C GLN A 236 -1.03 12.19 -30.51
N LEU A 237 -0.43 13.15 -29.80
CA LEU A 237 -0.03 14.44 -30.37
C LEU A 237 1.00 14.26 -31.50
N GLU A 238 2.00 13.40 -31.29
CA GLU A 238 2.98 13.05 -32.33
C GLU A 238 2.32 12.38 -33.53
N TYR A 239 1.47 11.39 -33.29
CA TYR A 239 0.77 10.64 -34.33
C TYR A 239 -0.19 11.51 -35.16
N GLN A 240 -0.85 12.48 -34.52
CA GLN A 240 -1.76 13.41 -35.16
C GLN A 240 -1.06 14.58 -35.87
N GLY A 241 0.26 14.69 -35.77
CA GLY A 241 1.06 15.64 -36.55
C GLY A 241 1.20 17.04 -35.95
N PHE A 242 0.99 17.20 -34.64
CA PHE A 242 1.09 18.52 -33.98
C PHE A 242 2.48 19.16 -34.04
N LYS A 243 3.53 18.35 -34.24
CA LYS A 243 4.90 18.84 -34.27
C LYS A 243 5.11 19.80 -35.44
N GLU A 244 5.40 21.07 -35.11
CA GLU A 244 5.68 22.14 -36.08
C GLU A 244 4.48 22.47 -37.01
N ASP A 245 3.26 22.07 -36.64
CA ASP A 245 2.04 22.44 -37.35
C ASP A 245 1.33 23.60 -36.61
N GLU A 246 1.56 24.83 -37.07
CA GLU A 246 1.01 26.05 -36.45
C GLU A 246 -0.52 26.03 -36.37
N MET A 247 -1.23 25.47 -37.36
CA MET A 247 -2.69 25.46 -37.35
C MET A 247 -3.25 24.52 -36.29
N LEU A 248 -2.65 23.33 -36.11
CA LEU A 248 -3.06 22.40 -35.06
C LEU A 248 -2.76 22.97 -33.66
N GLN A 249 -1.60 23.61 -33.51
CA GLN A 249 -1.20 24.24 -32.25
C GLN A 249 -2.11 25.42 -31.88
N GLU A 250 -2.42 26.30 -32.83
CA GLU A 250 -3.35 27.42 -32.62
C GLU A 250 -4.76 26.93 -32.32
N GLY A 251 -5.29 25.98 -33.10
CA GLY A 251 -6.63 25.41 -32.86
C GLY A 251 -6.77 24.75 -31.49
N LEU A 252 -5.72 24.08 -31.01
CA LEU A 252 -5.69 23.56 -29.64
C LEU A 252 -5.73 24.68 -28.60
N GLN A 253 -4.94 25.74 -28.78
CA GLN A 253 -4.93 26.88 -27.86
C GLN A 253 -6.27 27.62 -27.83
N GLU A 254 -7.02 27.64 -28.95
CA GLU A 254 -8.35 28.25 -29.03
C GLU A 254 -9.39 27.50 -28.20
N ILE A 255 -9.39 26.16 -28.23
CA ILE A 255 -10.40 25.37 -27.51
C ILE A 255 -9.99 25.06 -26.05
N VAL A 256 -8.70 25.08 -25.74
CA VAL A 256 -8.15 24.78 -24.41
C VAL A 256 -7.72 26.06 -23.70
N GLU A 257 -8.70 26.91 -23.41
CA GLU A 257 -8.50 28.24 -22.80
C GLU A 257 -7.68 28.20 -21.51
N THR A 258 -7.81 27.12 -20.73
CA THR A 258 -7.10 26.97 -19.43
C THR A 258 -5.68 26.43 -19.58
N LYS A 259 -5.28 26.04 -20.80
CA LYS A 259 -4.02 25.35 -21.11
C LYS A 259 -3.75 24.15 -20.19
N THR A 260 -4.78 23.37 -19.88
CA THR A 260 -4.68 22.25 -18.94
C THR A 260 -5.13 20.94 -19.61
N PHE A 261 -4.28 19.92 -19.49
CA PHE A 261 -4.64 18.53 -19.70
C PHE A 261 -4.84 17.86 -18.34
N LYS A 262 -6.03 17.34 -18.08
CA LYS A 262 -6.41 16.80 -16.78
C LYS A 262 -6.88 15.36 -16.88
N VAL A 263 -6.33 14.47 -16.05
CA VAL A 263 -6.82 13.09 -15.97
C VAL A 263 -8.05 13.03 -15.07
N ARG A 264 -9.08 12.25 -15.43
CA ARG A 264 -10.19 11.96 -14.51
C ARG A 264 -10.79 10.58 -14.71
N VAL A 265 -11.40 10.06 -13.66
CA VAL A 265 -12.24 8.86 -13.73
C VAL A 265 -13.70 9.28 -13.70
N VAL A 266 -14.47 8.81 -14.67
CA VAL A 266 -15.91 9.14 -14.82
C VAL A 266 -16.77 7.88 -14.66
N PRO A 267 -18.08 8.00 -14.37
CA PRO A 267 -18.94 6.84 -14.18
C PRO A 267 -19.03 5.92 -15.41
N LYS A 268 -18.87 6.48 -16.61
CA LYS A 268 -18.95 5.77 -17.88
C LYS A 268 -18.25 6.54 -19.00
N THR A 269 -17.65 5.79 -19.91
CA THR A 269 -17.14 6.26 -21.20
C THR A 269 -17.80 5.49 -22.35
N LYS A 270 -17.81 6.05 -23.56
CA LYS A 270 -18.26 5.39 -24.80
C LYS A 270 -17.18 4.46 -25.37
N SER A 271 -15.91 4.79 -25.13
CA SER A 271 -14.72 4.01 -25.50
C SER A 271 -13.90 3.65 -24.25
N THR A 272 -12.88 2.80 -24.37
CA THR A 272 -12.00 2.43 -23.25
C THR A 272 -11.40 3.66 -22.57
N THR A 273 -10.90 4.58 -23.38
CA THR A 273 -10.43 5.90 -23.02
C THR A 273 -11.17 6.94 -23.86
N GLU A 274 -11.29 8.16 -23.34
CA GLU A 274 -11.91 9.27 -24.06
C GLU A 274 -11.14 10.57 -23.83
N THR A 275 -11.18 11.42 -24.85
CA THR A 275 -10.70 12.79 -24.79
C THR A 275 -11.88 13.71 -25.03
N VAL A 276 -12.12 14.65 -24.12
CA VAL A 276 -13.20 15.63 -24.22
C VAL A 276 -12.68 17.01 -23.82
N VAL A 277 -13.29 18.07 -24.34
CA VAL A 277 -13.05 19.44 -23.90
C VAL A 277 -14.27 19.94 -23.15
N GLU A 278 -14.08 20.34 -21.90
CA GLU A 278 -15.12 20.89 -21.04
C GLU A 278 -14.54 22.09 -20.28
N ASP A 279 -15.23 23.24 -20.34
CA ASP A 279 -14.83 24.47 -19.67
C ASP A 279 -13.37 24.89 -19.94
N GLY A 280 -12.92 24.73 -21.20
CA GLY A 280 -11.56 25.08 -21.63
C GLY A 280 -10.46 24.15 -21.12
N VAL A 281 -10.80 22.99 -20.55
CA VAL A 281 -9.86 21.94 -20.10
C VAL A 281 -9.99 20.71 -21.00
N VAL A 282 -8.87 20.11 -21.40
CA VAL A 282 -8.89 18.77 -22.03
C VAL A 282 -8.87 17.71 -20.95
N TYR A 283 -9.93 16.92 -20.88
CA TYR A 283 -9.98 15.77 -19.99
C TYR A 283 -9.56 14.50 -20.72
N LEU A 284 -8.57 13.81 -20.14
CA LEU A 284 -8.18 12.44 -20.46
C LEU A 284 -8.92 11.53 -19.48
N GLN A 285 -9.94 10.81 -19.96
CA GLN A 285 -10.87 10.13 -19.06
C GLN A 285 -11.08 8.65 -19.37
N CYS A 286 -11.32 7.88 -18.32
CA CYS A 286 -11.73 6.48 -18.39
C CYS A 286 -12.80 6.19 -17.31
N ALA A 287 -13.48 5.05 -17.44
CA ALA A 287 -14.30 4.51 -16.35
C ALA A 287 -13.45 3.65 -15.40
N ALA A 288 -13.89 3.49 -14.15
CA ALA A 288 -13.12 2.75 -13.14
C ALA A 288 -12.82 1.29 -13.54
N ASP A 289 -13.74 0.62 -14.25
CA ASP A 289 -13.56 -0.74 -14.78
C ASP A 289 -12.57 -0.81 -15.96
N ARG A 290 -12.17 0.35 -16.50
CA ARG A 290 -11.18 0.54 -17.57
C ARG A 290 -9.92 1.25 -17.09
N TRP A 291 -9.79 1.48 -15.78
CA TRP A 291 -8.58 2.04 -15.21
C TRP A 291 -7.35 1.25 -15.66
N SER A 292 -6.29 1.96 -16.07
CA SER A 292 -5.04 1.48 -16.68
C SER A 292 -5.11 0.87 -18.09
N TYR A 293 -6.30 0.75 -18.68
CA TYR A 293 -6.43 0.12 -20.00
C TYR A 293 -6.09 1.12 -21.11
N ASN A 294 -5.49 0.61 -22.19
CA ASN A 294 -5.23 1.36 -23.42
C ASN A 294 -4.62 2.74 -23.20
N ALA A 295 -3.64 2.84 -22.29
CA ALA A 295 -3.06 4.13 -21.94
C ALA A 295 -2.48 4.88 -23.16
N ASN A 296 -1.95 4.17 -24.15
CA ASN A 296 -1.43 4.74 -25.40
C ASN A 296 -2.51 5.40 -26.28
N ASP A 297 -3.80 5.08 -26.08
CA ASP A 297 -4.91 5.64 -26.84
C ASP A 297 -5.41 6.96 -26.22
N MET A 298 -4.88 7.38 -25.06
CA MET A 298 -5.24 8.66 -24.45
C MET A 298 -4.87 9.82 -25.39
N GLY A 299 -5.85 10.59 -25.83
CA GLY A 299 -5.65 11.69 -26.78
C GLY A 299 -6.09 11.38 -28.22
N GLU A 300 -6.47 10.14 -28.55
CA GLU A 300 -6.82 9.73 -29.94
C GLU A 300 -7.98 10.57 -30.55
N GLY A 301 -8.84 11.14 -29.70
CA GLY A 301 -9.96 11.98 -30.13
C GLY A 301 -9.62 13.45 -30.37
N LEU A 302 -8.43 13.94 -29.98
CA LEU A 302 -8.15 15.36 -29.85
C LEU A 302 -8.31 16.14 -31.17
N LEU A 303 -7.74 15.64 -32.28
CA LEU A 303 -7.87 16.28 -33.59
C LEU A 303 -9.32 16.46 -34.06
N LYS A 304 -10.26 15.62 -33.61
CA LYS A 304 -11.69 15.75 -33.98
C LYS A 304 -12.42 16.84 -33.18
N LEU A 305 -11.79 17.36 -32.14
CA LEU A 305 -12.32 18.39 -31.26
C LEU A 305 -11.84 19.80 -31.65
N LEU A 306 -10.74 19.88 -32.42
CA LEU A 306 -10.28 21.11 -33.09
C LEU A 306 -11.16 21.41 -34.31
#